data_AF-A0A817DYH7-F1
#
_entry.id   AF-A0A817DYH7-F1
#
_cell.length_a   1.000
_cell.length_b   1.000
_cell.length_c   1.000
_cell.angle_alpha   90.00
_cell.angle_beta   90.00
_cell.angle_gamma   90.00
#
_symmetry.space_group_name_H-M   'P 1'
#
loop_
_entity.id
_entity.type
_entity.pdbx_description
1 polymer ?
#
loop_
_entity_poly.entity_id
_entity_poly.type
_entity_poly.pdbx_seq_one_letter_code
_entity_poly.pdbx_strand_id
1 'polypeptide(L)'
;MLTMEQKIGDEETSSERVGYVPDPLADPTESTNSDTIPISNSGVLDVNGSTVTSEEIKNYVLRKIKNDKATEQMDIESIYVIPHSSEPVNEYFNPKLLLGLYPTLFCYGYGSPEDKSRPVEIKLREHIRYLLSYNDRRFETNHSFIFVVFNLLQRRDACFHAQLIATKPYFQGSAQEIQSLNRNDIEMALNKSAKNTFSSTANASLHKLLNHIKTIGGRVMGSTYSRTALRTRIHALIYNQGLPSIFLTLNPADIHSPVALYFAGVKLDLDNIQIEQLMTTYKRAEIIASHPVATAKFFHLLITNILDTMIVGGVLGPIKAYFGTVENQGRGSLHLHLLIWLDHEFKPSDLKEKIQNADFREKLKAYLEDIIKEDLDEFKGKRTVENPDSTKIFNLFPM
;
A
#
# COMPACT_ATOMS: atom_id res chain seq x y z
N MET A 1 12.31 -45.98 23.55
CA MET A 1 13.76 -45.81 23.81
C MET A 1 14.36 -45.23 22.53
N LEU A 2 15.22 -44.21 22.68
CA LEU A 2 15.78 -43.32 21.65
C LEU A 2 14.88 -42.13 21.24
N THR A 3 15.01 -41.11 22.07
CA THR A 3 14.88 -39.68 21.82
C THR A 3 15.71 -39.21 20.61
N MET A 4 15.10 -38.41 19.74
CA MET A 4 15.80 -37.39 18.97
C MET A 4 15.00 -36.10 19.03
N GLU A 5 15.46 -35.22 19.92
CA GLU A 5 15.14 -33.80 19.95
C GLU A 5 15.76 -33.14 18.72
N GLN A 6 14.96 -32.46 17.90
CA GLN A 6 15.48 -31.52 16.91
C GLN A 6 15.12 -30.13 17.38
N LYS A 7 16.12 -29.44 17.96
CA LYS A 7 16.12 -28.01 18.25
C LYS A 7 15.86 -27.25 16.95
N ILE A 8 14.75 -26.54 16.89
CA ILE A 8 14.53 -25.46 15.92
C ILE A 8 15.15 -24.22 16.57
N GLY A 9 16.30 -23.80 16.04
CA GLY A 9 16.91 -22.52 16.39
C GLY A 9 16.21 -21.40 15.64
N ASP A 10 15.74 -20.41 16.39
CA ASP A 10 15.31 -19.12 15.88
C ASP A 10 16.55 -18.33 15.41
N GLU A 11 16.76 -18.24 14.10
CA GLU A 11 17.55 -17.17 13.48
C GLU A 11 16.68 -16.47 12.44
N GLU A 12 15.82 -15.55 12.91
CA GLU A 12 15.28 -14.48 12.08
C GLU A 12 16.45 -13.57 11.67
N THR A 13 17.04 -13.85 10.51
CA THR A 13 17.89 -12.88 9.83
C THR A 13 17.01 -11.78 9.25
N SER A 14 17.09 -10.60 9.86
CA SER A 14 16.51 -9.36 9.35
C SER A 14 17.12 -9.06 7.98
N SER A 15 16.39 -9.36 6.89
CA SER A 15 16.79 -8.86 5.57
C SER A 15 16.46 -7.37 5.50
N GLU A 16 17.51 -6.55 5.64
CA GLU A 16 17.46 -5.15 5.28
C GLU A 16 17.00 -5.04 3.83
N ARG A 17 15.96 -4.24 3.58
CA ARG A 17 15.56 -3.85 2.22
C ARG A 17 16.70 -3.04 1.61
N VAL A 18 17.55 -3.70 0.84
CA VAL A 18 18.55 -3.06 -0.02
C VAL A 18 17.79 -2.17 -1.00
N GLY A 19 18.08 -0.87 -0.96
CA GLY A 19 17.57 0.11 -1.91
C GLY A 19 17.96 -0.27 -3.34
N TYR A 20 17.20 0.25 -4.30
CA TYR A 20 17.46 0.11 -5.73
C TYR A 20 18.94 0.41 -6.07
N VAL A 21 19.65 -0.60 -6.60
CA VAL A 21 20.97 -0.46 -7.20
C VAL A 21 20.76 -0.47 -8.72
N PRO A 22 21.15 0.57 -9.47
CA PRO A 22 21.13 0.53 -10.93
C PRO A 22 22.05 -0.59 -11.43
N ASP A 23 21.60 -1.29 -12.48
CA ASP A 23 22.35 -2.36 -13.15
C ASP A 23 23.71 -1.84 -13.67
N PRO A 24 24.86 -2.42 -13.28
CA PRO A 24 26.18 -1.97 -13.72
C PRO A 24 26.50 -2.25 -15.20
N LEU A 25 25.57 -2.84 -15.96
CA LEU A 25 25.79 -3.29 -17.33
C LEU A 25 25.03 -2.51 -18.41
N ALA A 26 24.53 -1.30 -18.09
CA ALA A 26 24.07 -0.38 -19.14
C ALA A 26 25.29 0.12 -19.94
N ASP A 27 25.39 -0.34 -21.19
CA ASP A 27 26.44 -0.02 -22.15
C ASP A 27 26.55 1.51 -22.37
N PRO A 28 27.71 2.15 -22.13
CA PRO A 28 27.85 3.61 -22.09
C PRO A 28 27.90 4.28 -23.48
N THR A 29 27.39 3.63 -24.54
CA THR A 29 27.57 4.09 -25.92
C THR A 29 26.28 4.54 -26.63
N GLU A 30 25.29 5.03 -25.89
CA GLU A 30 24.18 5.79 -26.49
C GLU A 30 24.45 7.31 -26.49
N SER A 31 24.84 7.78 -27.67
CA SER A 31 24.86 9.16 -28.20
C SER A 31 24.66 10.32 -27.20
N THR A 32 25.74 11.08 -26.99
CA THR A 32 25.71 12.43 -26.43
C THR A 32 24.99 13.41 -27.37
N ASN A 33 23.68 13.59 -27.17
CA ASN A 33 23.02 14.82 -27.62
C ASN A 33 23.41 15.96 -26.66
N SER A 34 23.77 17.12 -27.22
CA SER A 34 24.32 18.30 -26.55
C SER A 34 23.42 18.97 -25.49
N ASP A 35 22.22 18.43 -25.23
CA ASP A 35 21.23 18.97 -24.29
C ASP A 35 21.17 18.20 -22.96
N THR A 36 22.04 17.21 -22.77
CA THR A 36 22.00 16.33 -21.59
C THR A 36 23.10 16.73 -20.59
N ILE A 37 22.72 17.38 -19.48
CA ILE A 37 23.66 17.66 -18.38
C ILE A 37 23.79 16.39 -17.53
N PRO A 38 24.97 15.76 -17.44
CA PRO A 38 25.16 14.58 -16.61
C PRO A 38 25.16 15.00 -15.13
N ILE A 39 24.11 14.63 -14.39
CA ILE A 39 24.06 14.78 -12.94
C ILE A 39 24.65 13.51 -12.32
N SER A 40 25.81 13.61 -11.68
CA SER A 40 26.38 12.52 -10.90
C SER A 40 25.77 12.52 -9.49
N ASN A 41 25.11 11.41 -9.13
CA ASN A 41 24.51 11.26 -7.79
C ASN A 41 25.59 11.06 -6.73
N SER A 42 26.00 12.13 -6.03
CA SER A 42 26.74 12.01 -4.78
C SER A 42 25.84 12.37 -3.59
N GLY A 43 25.05 11.41 -3.11
CA GLY A 43 24.27 11.58 -1.89
C GLY A 43 25.11 11.27 -0.65
N VAL A 44 25.50 12.29 0.11
CA VAL A 44 25.87 12.11 1.53
C VAL A 44 24.62 12.46 2.34
N LEU A 45 24.01 11.46 2.97
CA LEU A 45 22.88 11.67 3.86
C LEU A 45 23.42 11.90 5.28
N ASP A 46 23.44 13.17 5.74
CA ASP A 46 23.71 13.47 7.15
C ASP A 46 22.45 13.13 7.97
N VAL A 47 22.42 11.94 8.55
CA VAL A 47 21.28 11.42 9.30
C VAL A 47 21.02 12.22 10.60
N ASN A 48 22.02 12.97 11.09
CA ASN A 48 21.95 13.66 12.38
C ASN A 48 22.13 15.19 12.30
N GLY A 49 22.39 15.75 11.12
CA GLY A 49 22.34 17.20 10.83
C GLY A 49 23.34 18.06 11.61
N SER A 50 24.41 17.50 12.16
CA SER A 50 25.29 18.22 13.10
C SER A 50 26.79 18.00 12.94
N THR A 51 27.27 17.26 11.94
CA THR A 51 28.66 16.78 11.98
C THR A 51 29.46 16.84 10.68
N VAL A 52 28.93 17.37 9.58
CA VAL A 52 29.71 17.47 8.34
C VAL A 52 29.76 18.90 7.84
N THR A 53 30.92 19.52 8.00
CA THR A 53 31.21 20.84 7.43
C THR A 53 31.28 20.77 5.90
N SER A 54 30.97 21.86 5.20
CA SER A 54 31.09 21.93 3.73
C SER A 54 32.50 21.55 3.24
N GLU A 55 33.51 21.76 4.09
CA GLU A 55 34.91 21.43 3.83
C GLU A 55 35.17 19.91 3.92
N GLU A 56 34.51 19.19 4.82
CA GLU A 56 34.57 17.72 4.93
C GLU A 56 33.84 17.02 3.79
N ILE A 57 32.69 17.55 3.33
CA ILE A 57 32.00 17.06 2.12
C ILE A 57 32.91 17.24 0.90
N LYS A 58 33.50 18.44 0.75
CA LYS A 58 34.42 18.74 -0.35
C LYS A 58 35.65 17.82 -0.31
N ASN A 59 36.22 17.59 0.87
CA ASN A 59 37.37 16.68 1.05
C ASN A 59 37.02 15.21 0.80
N TYR A 60 35.82 14.75 1.15
CA TYR A 60 35.35 13.40 0.88
C TYR A 60 35.11 13.17 -0.63
N VAL A 61 34.48 14.14 -1.30
CA VAL A 61 34.28 14.13 -2.76
C VAL A 61 35.64 14.15 -3.48
N LEU A 62 36.58 15.02 -3.08
CA LEU A 62 37.94 15.05 -3.60
C LEU A 62 38.72 13.74 -3.36
N ARG A 63 38.48 13.05 -2.24
CA ARG A 63 39.07 11.71 -1.97
C ARG A 63 38.48 10.63 -2.87
N LYS A 64 37.18 10.67 -3.15
CA LYS A 64 36.53 9.73 -4.08
C LYS A 64 37.07 9.92 -5.50
N ILE A 65 37.22 11.17 -5.95
CA ILE A 65 37.85 11.55 -7.24
C ILE A 65 39.31 11.08 -7.33
N LYS A 66 40.07 11.11 -6.24
CA LYS A 66 41.48 10.67 -6.23
C LYS A 66 41.68 9.14 -6.26
N ASN A 67 40.70 8.37 -5.82
CA ASN A 67 40.77 6.90 -5.81
C ASN A 67 40.41 6.31 -7.17
N ASP A 68 39.58 6.98 -7.97
CA ASP A 68 39.36 6.65 -9.38
C ASP A 68 40.51 7.20 -10.25
N LYS A 69 41.70 6.60 -10.09
CA LYS A 69 42.80 6.80 -11.03
C LYS A 69 42.53 6.01 -12.31
N ALA A 70 41.72 6.56 -13.21
CA ALA A 70 41.97 6.53 -14.64
C ALA A 70 40.92 7.37 -15.38
N THR A 71 41.44 8.32 -16.17
CA THR A 71 40.81 9.02 -17.29
C THR A 71 39.88 10.21 -16.97
N GLU A 72 40.32 11.34 -17.50
CA GLU A 72 39.62 12.60 -17.76
C GLU A 72 39.47 13.60 -16.60
N GLN A 73 39.96 14.81 -16.87
CA GLN A 73 39.72 16.01 -16.08
C GLN A 73 38.20 16.27 -16.07
N MET A 74 37.49 15.76 -15.07
CA MET A 74 36.14 16.26 -14.78
C MET A 74 36.27 17.69 -14.25
N ASP A 75 35.75 18.65 -15.02
CA ASP A 75 35.64 20.03 -14.60
C ASP A 75 34.92 20.12 -13.26
N ILE A 76 35.53 20.82 -12.30
CA ILE A 76 35.00 21.07 -10.95
C ILE A 76 33.63 21.79 -11.03
N GLU A 77 33.29 22.40 -12.17
CA GLU A 77 31.97 22.96 -12.47
C GLU A 77 30.81 21.95 -12.48
N SER A 78 31.09 20.65 -12.55
CA SER A 78 30.07 19.60 -12.56
C SER A 78 29.55 19.17 -11.18
N ILE A 79 30.10 19.72 -10.08
CA ILE A 79 29.70 19.37 -8.72
C ILE A 79 28.62 20.33 -8.21
N TYR A 80 27.35 19.90 -8.27
CA TYR A 80 26.23 20.62 -7.68
C TYR A 80 26.11 20.26 -6.18
N VAL A 81 26.54 21.18 -5.32
CA VAL A 81 26.24 21.08 -3.88
C VAL A 81 24.79 21.50 -3.68
N ILE A 82 23.96 20.60 -3.12
CA ILE A 82 22.61 20.93 -2.67
C ILE A 82 22.72 21.30 -1.18
N PRO A 83 22.77 22.59 -0.82
CA PRO A 83 22.82 22.98 0.58
C PRO A 83 21.49 22.67 1.27
N HIS A 84 21.57 22.17 2.50
CA HIS A 84 20.39 21.93 3.34
C HIS A 84 20.49 22.83 4.58
N SER A 85 19.36 23.38 5.01
CA SER A 85 19.25 24.03 6.32
C SER A 85 19.20 22.96 7.42
N SER A 86 19.73 23.27 8.60
CA SER A 86 19.49 22.46 9.80
C SER A 86 18.05 22.57 10.32
N GLU A 87 17.30 23.57 9.85
CA GLU A 87 15.90 23.77 10.19
C GLU A 87 14.97 23.08 9.17
N PRO A 88 14.12 22.14 9.61
CA PRO A 88 13.12 21.52 8.74
C PRO A 88 12.15 22.56 8.17
N VAL A 89 11.85 22.44 6.88
CA VAL A 89 10.88 23.31 6.22
C VAL A 89 9.46 22.95 6.69
N ASN A 90 8.71 23.97 7.13
CA ASN A 90 7.30 23.79 7.48
C ASN A 90 6.47 23.47 6.22
N GLU A 91 5.72 22.38 6.27
CA GLU A 91 4.83 21.94 5.18
C GLU A 91 3.46 22.62 5.21
N TYR A 92 3.04 23.20 6.33
CA TYR A 92 1.77 23.90 6.46
C TYR A 92 1.89 25.29 5.84
N PHE A 93 0.85 25.68 5.11
CA PHE A 93 0.74 27.01 4.49
C PHE A 93 1.93 27.37 3.58
N ASN A 94 2.61 26.36 3.03
CA ASN A 94 3.79 26.52 2.19
C ASN A 94 3.52 26.02 0.76
N PRO A 95 2.87 26.83 -0.10
CA PRO A 95 2.58 26.44 -1.48
C PRO A 95 3.86 26.18 -2.30
N LYS A 96 4.99 26.80 -1.91
CA LYS A 96 6.27 26.65 -2.62
C LYS A 96 6.96 25.31 -2.37
N LEU A 97 6.54 24.56 -1.34
CA LEU A 97 7.20 23.30 -0.96
C LEU A 97 7.20 22.30 -2.11
N LEU A 98 6.03 21.97 -2.66
CA LEU A 98 5.93 20.97 -3.73
C LEU A 98 6.55 21.45 -5.05
N LEU A 99 6.53 22.77 -5.30
CA LEU A 99 7.20 23.37 -6.46
C LEU A 99 8.72 23.15 -6.39
N GLY A 100 9.31 23.38 -5.21
CA GLY A 100 10.75 23.20 -4.99
C GLY A 100 11.18 21.73 -4.92
N LEU A 101 10.32 20.84 -4.40
CA LEU A 101 10.61 19.40 -4.34
C LEU A 101 10.49 18.72 -5.71
N TYR A 102 9.63 19.21 -6.58
CA TYR A 102 9.32 18.58 -7.86
C TYR A 102 9.40 19.57 -9.03
N PRO A 103 10.57 20.18 -9.30
CA PRO A 103 10.72 21.12 -10.40
C PRO A 103 10.41 20.50 -11.76
N THR A 104 10.64 19.19 -11.94
CA THR A 104 10.30 18.45 -13.17
C THR A 104 8.79 18.19 -13.33
N LEU A 105 8.01 18.24 -12.25
CA LEU A 105 6.54 18.11 -12.31
C LEU A 105 5.86 19.48 -12.37
N PHE A 106 6.47 20.50 -11.77
CA PHE A 106 6.02 21.88 -11.79
C PHE A 106 7.02 22.76 -12.55
N CYS A 107 7.22 22.46 -13.84
CA CYS A 107 8.29 23.02 -14.69
C CYS A 107 8.37 24.55 -14.71
N TYR A 108 7.27 25.22 -14.39
CA TYR A 108 7.22 26.67 -14.41
C TYR A 108 7.16 27.32 -13.01
N GLY A 109 7.19 26.53 -11.93
CA GLY A 109 7.12 27.05 -10.58
C GLY A 109 5.74 27.59 -10.19
N TYR A 110 4.65 27.08 -10.79
CA TYR A 110 3.28 27.40 -10.43
C TYR A 110 2.36 26.17 -10.48
N GLY A 111 1.15 26.32 -9.95
CA GLY A 111 0.14 25.25 -9.92
C GLY A 111 0.23 24.32 -8.72
N SER A 112 0.92 24.72 -7.65
CA SER A 112 0.98 23.93 -6.42
C SER A 112 -0.37 23.85 -5.71
N PRO A 113 -0.58 22.81 -4.88
CA PRO A 113 -1.60 22.83 -3.86
C PRO A 113 -1.54 24.06 -2.96
N GLU A 114 -2.71 24.48 -2.47
CA GLU A 114 -2.86 25.54 -1.47
C GLU A 114 -2.31 26.91 -1.90
N ASP A 115 -2.17 27.13 -3.21
CA ASP A 115 -1.81 28.43 -3.76
C ASP A 115 -2.94 29.45 -3.53
N LYS A 116 -2.65 30.44 -2.68
CA LYS A 116 -3.58 31.51 -2.28
C LYS A 116 -3.89 32.49 -3.41
N SER A 117 -3.12 32.49 -4.50
CA SER A 117 -3.41 33.33 -5.67
C SER A 117 -4.59 32.81 -6.51
N ARG A 118 -5.02 31.56 -6.27
CA ARG A 118 -6.12 30.93 -7.02
C ARG A 118 -7.46 31.61 -6.69
N PRO A 119 -8.29 31.94 -7.70
CA PRO A 119 -9.61 32.55 -7.47
C PRO A 119 -10.58 31.67 -6.68
N VAL A 120 -10.47 30.34 -6.85
CA VAL A 120 -11.31 29.34 -6.17
C VAL A 120 -10.41 28.47 -5.31
N GLU A 121 -10.71 28.38 -4.02
CA GLU A 121 -10.01 27.48 -3.12
C GLU A 121 -10.27 26.01 -3.50
N ILE A 122 -9.20 25.23 -3.61
CA ILE A 122 -9.27 23.78 -3.86
C ILE A 122 -8.62 23.07 -2.69
N LYS A 123 -9.34 22.10 -2.09
CA LYS A 123 -8.80 21.33 -0.97
C LYS A 123 -7.59 20.52 -1.42
N LEU A 124 -6.59 20.40 -0.55
CA LEU A 124 -5.34 19.67 -0.82
C LEU A 124 -5.59 18.29 -1.46
N ARG A 125 -6.50 17.48 -0.89
CA ARG A 125 -6.81 16.12 -1.39
C ARG A 125 -7.40 16.14 -2.80
N GLU A 126 -8.28 17.09 -3.08
CA GLU A 126 -8.91 17.23 -4.40
C GLU A 126 -7.88 17.66 -5.43
N HIS A 127 -7.00 18.58 -5.07
CA HIS A 127 -5.93 19.02 -5.95
C HIS A 127 -4.91 17.90 -6.22
N ILE A 128 -4.48 17.14 -5.21
CA ILE A 128 -3.61 15.96 -5.41
C ILE A 128 -4.27 14.95 -6.35
N ARG A 129 -5.57 14.68 -6.18
CA ARG A 129 -6.31 13.77 -7.08
C ARG A 129 -6.31 14.28 -8.53
N TYR A 130 -6.45 15.58 -8.72
CA TYR A 130 -6.32 16.22 -10.03
C TYR A 130 -4.91 16.04 -10.62
N LEU A 131 -3.86 16.32 -9.84
CA LEU A 131 -2.46 16.15 -10.28
C LEU A 131 -2.18 14.70 -10.68
N LEU A 132 -2.61 13.72 -9.88
CA LEU A 132 -2.49 12.29 -10.20
C LEU A 132 -3.35 11.85 -11.40
N SER A 133 -4.24 12.72 -11.90
CA SER A 133 -5.08 12.48 -13.07
C SER A 133 -4.68 13.35 -14.27
N TYR A 134 -3.51 13.96 -14.24
CA TYR A 134 -3.02 14.81 -15.33
C TYR A 134 -2.88 14.00 -16.62
N ASN A 135 -3.16 14.63 -17.77
CA ASN A 135 -3.24 13.94 -19.06
C ASN A 135 -1.92 13.27 -19.47
N ASP A 136 -0.80 13.92 -19.19
CA ASP A 136 0.55 13.39 -19.49
C ASP A 136 1.06 12.38 -18.44
N ARG A 137 0.27 12.12 -17.38
CA ARG A 137 0.56 11.15 -16.31
C ARG A 137 1.83 11.40 -15.51
N ARG A 138 2.52 12.53 -15.70
CA ARG A 138 3.83 12.81 -15.09
C ARG A 138 3.85 12.69 -13.57
N PHE A 139 2.72 12.98 -12.91
CA PHE A 139 2.60 12.87 -11.45
C PHE A 139 2.37 11.44 -10.97
N GLU A 140 1.63 10.61 -11.72
CA GLU A 140 1.42 9.21 -11.31
C GLU A 140 2.66 8.35 -11.57
N THR A 141 3.42 8.67 -12.62
CA THR A 141 4.63 7.92 -13.00
C THR A 141 5.88 8.38 -12.26
N ASN A 142 5.82 9.51 -11.53
CA ASN A 142 6.95 9.96 -10.73
C ASN A 142 7.21 8.99 -9.56
N HIS A 143 8.46 8.56 -9.43
CA HIS A 143 8.87 7.54 -8.47
C HIS A 143 8.61 7.86 -6.99
N SER A 144 8.52 9.14 -6.60
CA SER A 144 8.40 9.54 -5.19
C SER A 144 7.16 10.36 -4.87
N PHE A 145 6.57 11.04 -5.87
CA PHE A 145 5.50 12.01 -5.66
C PHE A 145 4.34 11.42 -4.86
N ILE A 146 3.82 10.26 -5.27
CA ILE A 146 2.71 9.56 -4.59
C ILE A 146 3.04 9.29 -3.12
N PHE A 147 4.25 8.82 -2.83
CA PHE A 147 4.67 8.49 -1.47
C PHE A 147 4.83 9.74 -0.59
N VAL A 148 5.41 10.81 -1.14
CA VAL A 148 5.59 12.07 -0.42
C VAL A 148 4.24 12.70 -0.09
N VAL A 149 3.33 12.80 -1.08
CA VAL A 149 2.00 13.38 -0.82
C VAL A 149 1.15 12.48 0.09
N PHE A 150 1.29 11.15 -0.01
CA PHE A 150 0.62 10.22 0.91
C PHE A 150 1.11 10.40 2.36
N ASN A 151 2.41 10.52 2.56
CA ASN A 151 2.97 10.75 3.90
C ASN A 151 2.58 12.13 4.45
N LEU A 152 2.61 13.17 3.61
CA LEU A 152 2.12 14.51 3.95
C LEU A 152 0.67 14.46 4.42
N LEU A 153 -0.21 13.78 3.69
CA LEU A 153 -1.62 13.63 4.09
C LEU A 153 -1.78 12.91 5.43
N GLN A 154 -1.02 11.83 5.68
CA GLN A 154 -1.07 11.11 6.95
C GLN A 154 -0.56 11.95 8.13
N ARG A 155 0.56 12.68 7.97
CA ARG A 155 1.08 13.59 9.00
C ARG A 155 0.06 14.67 9.32
N ARG A 156 -0.54 15.28 8.30
CA ARG A 156 -1.58 16.30 8.48
C ARG A 156 -2.81 15.78 9.21
N ASP A 157 -3.28 14.57 8.88
CA ASP A 157 -4.38 13.93 9.62
C ASP A 157 -4.01 13.69 11.08
N ALA A 158 -2.82 13.16 11.35
CA ALA A 158 -2.34 12.91 12.71
C ALA A 158 -2.26 14.21 13.52
N CYS A 159 -1.64 15.25 12.97
CA CYS A 159 -1.51 16.55 13.61
C CYS A 159 -2.86 17.23 13.85
N PHE A 160 -3.76 17.22 12.85
CA PHE A 160 -5.10 17.79 12.98
C PHE A 160 -5.89 17.11 14.11
N HIS A 161 -5.88 15.79 14.17
CA HIS A 161 -6.57 15.06 15.22
C HIS A 161 -5.90 15.20 16.59
N ALA A 162 -4.58 15.31 16.65
CA ALA A 162 -3.86 15.64 17.87
C ALA A 162 -4.25 17.04 18.39
N GLN A 163 -4.32 18.04 17.51
CA GLN A 163 -4.76 19.39 17.84
C GLN A 163 -6.20 19.40 18.37
N LEU A 164 -7.11 18.64 17.75
CA LEU A 164 -8.51 18.54 18.22
C LEU A 164 -8.62 17.95 19.63
N ILE A 165 -7.72 17.04 20.01
CA ILE A 165 -7.66 16.49 21.38
C ILE A 165 -7.01 17.52 22.32
N ALA A 166 -5.89 18.12 21.90
CA ALA A 166 -5.13 19.06 22.70
C ALA A 166 -5.91 20.33 23.08
N THR A 167 -6.87 20.73 22.23
CA THR A 167 -7.75 21.89 22.45
C THR A 167 -8.91 21.60 23.41
N LYS A 168 -9.10 20.35 23.87
CA LYS A 168 -10.19 20.03 24.80
C LYS A 168 -9.84 20.45 26.23
N PRO A 169 -10.80 20.98 27.02
CA PRO A 169 -10.54 21.42 28.40
C PRO A 169 -9.91 20.35 29.30
N TYR A 170 -10.32 19.08 29.13
CA TYR A 170 -9.80 17.96 29.92
C TYR A 170 -8.37 17.55 29.56
N PHE A 171 -7.81 18.03 28.44
CA PHE A 171 -6.49 17.60 27.98
C PHE A 171 -5.37 18.12 28.88
N GLN A 172 -5.54 19.26 29.57
CA GLN A 172 -4.50 19.80 30.46
C GLN A 172 -4.11 18.80 31.55
N GLY A 173 -5.10 18.17 32.21
CA GLY A 173 -4.83 17.13 33.22
C GLY A 173 -4.15 15.90 32.59
N SER A 174 -4.60 15.50 31.40
CA SER A 174 -3.96 14.42 30.67
C SER A 174 -2.51 14.71 30.28
N ALA A 175 -2.20 15.95 29.91
CA ALA A 175 -0.85 16.37 29.54
C ALA A 175 0.11 16.33 30.73
N GLN A 176 -0.34 16.76 31.91
CA GLN A 176 0.43 16.66 33.15
C GLN A 176 0.73 15.20 33.53
N GLU A 177 -0.27 14.33 33.41
CA GLU A 177 -0.09 12.91 33.67
C GLU A 177 0.85 12.24 32.65
N ILE A 178 0.76 12.61 31.38
CA ILE A 178 1.69 12.14 30.34
C ILE A 178 3.11 12.65 30.63
N GLN A 179 3.25 13.89 31.09
CA GLN A 179 4.55 14.47 31.45
C GLN A 179 5.21 13.77 32.64
N SER A 180 4.42 13.18 33.55
CA SER A 180 4.95 12.41 34.68
C SER A 180 5.53 11.04 34.30
N LEU A 181 5.34 10.58 33.06
CA LEU A 181 5.89 9.31 32.60
C LEU A 181 7.41 9.41 32.47
N ASN A 182 8.11 8.40 33.00
CA ASN A 182 9.56 8.29 32.86
C ASN A 182 9.95 7.31 31.75
N ARG A 183 11.25 7.29 31.42
CA ARG A 183 11.81 6.36 30.41
C ARG A 183 11.49 4.90 30.72
N ASN A 184 11.61 4.49 31.99
CA ASN A 184 11.41 3.09 32.40
C ASN A 184 9.97 2.63 32.20
N ASP A 185 8.98 3.51 32.43
CA ASP A 185 7.56 3.24 32.16
C ASP A 185 7.33 2.93 30.68
N ILE A 186 7.96 3.71 29.79
CA ILE A 186 7.84 3.57 28.34
C ILE A 186 8.57 2.31 27.86
N GLU A 187 9.80 2.08 28.32
CA GLU A 187 10.57 0.87 27.96
C GLU A 187 9.86 -0.41 28.41
N MET A 188 9.27 -0.40 29.61
CA MET A 188 8.47 -1.52 30.10
C MET A 188 7.23 -1.75 29.22
N ALA A 189 6.58 -0.68 28.74
CA ALA A 189 5.45 -0.78 27.83
C ALA A 189 5.84 -1.39 26.47
N LEU A 190 6.94 -0.93 25.89
CA LEU A 190 7.47 -1.42 24.62
C LEU A 190 7.85 -2.90 24.70
N ASN A 191 8.59 -3.28 25.76
CA ASN A 191 8.98 -4.67 25.99
C ASN A 191 7.78 -5.61 26.20
N LYS A 192 6.71 -5.13 26.85
CA LYS A 192 5.46 -5.89 27.00
C LYS A 192 4.73 -6.04 25.66
N SER A 193 4.68 -4.98 24.86
CA SER A 193 4.06 -5.02 23.53
C SER A 193 4.79 -5.98 22.59
N ALA A 194 6.12 -6.08 22.68
CA ALA A 194 6.91 -7.02 21.87
C ALA A 194 6.67 -8.49 22.24
N LYS A 195 6.37 -8.79 23.52
CA LYS A 195 6.16 -10.16 24.02
C LYS A 195 4.72 -10.66 23.91
N ASN A 196 3.81 -9.91 23.26
CA ASN A 196 2.37 -10.21 23.13
C ASN A 196 1.67 -10.60 24.45
N THR A 197 2.24 -10.21 25.60
CA THR A 197 1.71 -10.61 26.90
C THR A 197 0.63 -9.62 27.29
N PHE A 198 -0.63 -10.00 27.14
CA PHE A 198 -1.78 -9.21 27.62
C PHE A 198 -1.78 -9.19 29.15
N SER A 199 -1.11 -8.19 29.71
CA SER A 199 -1.21 -7.83 31.12
C SER A 199 -1.69 -6.39 31.20
N SER A 200 -2.74 -6.14 31.98
CA SER A 200 -3.21 -4.80 32.32
C SER A 200 -2.04 -3.98 32.85
N THR A 201 -1.51 -3.06 32.06
CA THR A 201 -0.44 -2.15 32.52
C THR A 201 -0.93 -1.40 33.76
N ALA A 202 -0.21 -1.52 34.88
CA ALA A 202 -0.61 -0.91 36.15
C ALA A 202 -0.52 0.64 36.13
N ASN A 203 0.19 1.22 35.16
CA ASN A 203 0.39 2.67 35.07
C ASN A 203 -0.80 3.32 34.32
N ALA A 204 -1.63 4.05 35.06
CA ALA A 204 -2.81 4.75 34.53
C ALA A 204 -2.45 5.85 33.53
N SER A 205 -1.34 6.58 33.75
CA SER A 205 -0.85 7.62 32.85
C SER A 205 -0.42 7.03 31.50
N LEU A 206 0.22 5.86 31.51
CA LEU A 206 0.61 5.14 30.30
C LEU A 206 -0.63 4.69 29.50
N HIS A 207 -1.66 4.16 30.16
CA HIS A 207 -2.93 3.83 29.51
C HIS A 207 -3.60 5.05 28.89
N LYS A 208 -3.58 6.20 29.57
CA LYS A 208 -4.10 7.46 29.02
C LYS A 208 -3.32 7.91 27.78
N LEU A 209 -1.99 7.81 27.80
CA LEU A 209 -1.16 8.07 26.62
C LEU A 209 -1.55 7.15 25.45
N LEU A 210 -1.60 5.84 25.69
CA LEU A 210 -1.97 4.86 24.66
C LEU A 210 -3.38 5.08 24.11
N ASN A 211 -4.32 5.51 24.96
CA ASN A 211 -5.67 5.87 24.53
C ASN A 211 -5.66 7.09 23.61
N HIS A 212 -4.90 8.14 23.91
CA HIS A 212 -4.75 9.28 22.99
C HIS A 212 -4.11 8.87 21.67
N ILE A 213 -3.04 8.07 21.70
CA ILE A 213 -2.39 7.53 20.49
C ILE A 213 -3.40 6.73 19.67
N LYS A 214 -4.19 5.87 20.31
CA LYS A 214 -5.25 5.08 19.67
C LYS A 214 -6.33 5.98 19.03
N THR A 215 -6.76 7.03 19.72
CA THR A 215 -7.77 7.97 19.20
C THR A 215 -7.25 8.72 17.97
N ILE A 216 -6.03 9.23 18.02
CA ILE A 216 -5.39 9.95 16.89
C ILE A 216 -5.14 8.96 15.74
N GLY A 217 -4.47 7.86 16.04
CA GLY A 217 -4.12 6.84 15.07
C GLY A 217 -5.34 6.23 14.39
N GLY A 218 -6.48 6.14 15.06
CA GLY A 218 -7.75 5.67 14.49
C GLY A 218 -8.24 6.46 13.27
N ARG A 219 -7.74 7.69 13.08
CA ARG A 219 -8.05 8.56 11.95
C ARG A 219 -6.98 8.57 10.86
N VAL A 220 -5.81 7.99 11.13
CA VAL A 220 -4.72 7.87 10.15
C VAL A 220 -4.93 6.62 9.32
N MET A 221 -5.10 6.79 8.01
CA MET A 221 -5.31 5.69 7.06
C MET A 221 -4.19 4.63 7.16
N GLY A 222 -4.57 3.35 7.23
CA GLY A 222 -3.63 2.23 7.23
C GLY A 222 -3.00 1.92 8.59
N SER A 223 -3.25 2.74 9.62
CA SER A 223 -2.78 2.47 10.98
C SER A 223 -3.46 1.22 11.58
N THR A 224 -2.82 0.58 12.55
CA THR A 224 -3.39 -0.53 13.34
C THR A 224 -4.70 -0.13 14.04
N TYR A 225 -4.79 1.12 14.48
CA TYR A 225 -5.97 1.66 15.15
C TYR A 225 -7.12 1.92 14.17
N SER A 226 -6.85 2.36 12.94
CA SER A 226 -7.87 2.53 11.91
C SER A 226 -8.48 1.18 11.52
N ARG A 227 -7.66 0.13 11.40
CA ARG A 227 -8.12 -1.26 11.20
C ARG A 227 -8.96 -1.76 12.38
N THR A 228 -8.55 -1.44 13.61
CA THR A 228 -9.34 -1.76 14.81
C THR A 228 -10.71 -1.08 14.78
N ALA A 229 -10.78 0.18 14.33
CA ALA A 229 -12.05 0.89 14.18
C ALA A 229 -12.97 0.25 13.12
N LEU A 230 -12.42 -0.23 12.00
CA LEU A 230 -13.18 -1.01 11.01
C LEU A 230 -13.75 -2.29 11.63
N ARG A 231 -12.94 -3.03 12.40
CA ARG A 231 -13.40 -4.22 13.14
C ARG A 231 -14.55 -3.90 14.09
N THR A 232 -14.48 -2.78 14.82
CA THR A 232 -15.59 -2.33 15.67
C THR A 232 -16.87 -2.07 14.88
N ARG A 233 -16.78 -1.49 13.66
CA ARG A 233 -17.94 -1.31 12.78
C ARG A 233 -18.53 -2.65 12.31
N ILE A 234 -17.69 -3.63 12.00
CA ILE A 234 -18.13 -4.99 11.66
C ILE A 234 -18.89 -5.61 12.85
N HIS A 235 -18.36 -5.51 14.08
CA HIS A 235 -19.07 -6.02 15.26
C HIS A 235 -20.41 -5.31 15.51
N ALA A 236 -20.48 -4.00 15.28
CA ALA A 236 -21.74 -3.27 15.40
C ALA A 236 -22.77 -3.73 14.35
N LEU A 237 -22.34 -4.02 13.13
CA LEU A 237 -23.20 -4.63 12.11
C LEU A 237 -23.64 -6.03 12.52
N ILE A 238 -22.74 -6.85 13.07
CA ILE A 238 -23.09 -8.19 13.56
C ILE A 238 -24.15 -8.12 14.67
N TYR A 239 -24.00 -7.18 15.59
CA TYR A 239 -24.97 -6.99 16.66
C TYR A 239 -26.34 -6.56 16.14
N ASN A 240 -26.39 -5.72 15.10
CA ASN A 240 -27.62 -5.17 14.56
C ASN A 240 -28.31 -6.08 13.51
N GLN A 241 -27.53 -6.79 12.70
CA GLN A 241 -28.01 -7.55 11.54
C GLN A 241 -27.85 -9.08 11.69
N GLY A 242 -27.27 -9.55 12.80
CA GLY A 242 -26.90 -10.94 12.98
C GLY A 242 -25.58 -11.30 12.28
N LEU A 243 -25.33 -12.59 12.07
CA LEU A 243 -24.10 -13.02 11.39
C LEU A 243 -24.18 -12.74 9.89
N PRO A 244 -23.06 -12.36 9.24
CA PRO A 244 -23.01 -12.22 7.78
C PRO A 244 -23.30 -13.57 7.12
N SER A 245 -24.08 -13.55 6.05
CA SER A 245 -24.45 -14.74 5.28
C SER A 245 -23.34 -15.19 4.34
N ILE A 246 -22.59 -14.23 3.76
CA ILE A 246 -21.56 -14.50 2.75
C ILE A 246 -20.29 -13.72 3.10
N PHE A 247 -19.15 -14.41 3.01
CA PHE A 247 -17.84 -13.80 2.90
C PHE A 247 -17.36 -13.92 1.45
N LEU A 248 -17.11 -12.77 0.81
CA LEU A 248 -16.73 -12.70 -0.60
C LEU A 248 -15.41 -11.96 -0.74
N THR A 249 -14.52 -12.47 -1.59
CA THR A 249 -13.31 -11.76 -1.99
C THR A 249 -13.34 -11.48 -3.48
N LEU A 250 -13.33 -10.21 -3.86
CA LEU A 250 -13.20 -9.79 -5.25
C LEU A 250 -11.73 -9.47 -5.53
N ASN A 251 -11.10 -10.28 -6.37
CA ASN A 251 -9.68 -10.16 -6.74
C ASN A 251 -9.51 -10.00 -8.25
N PRO A 252 -9.65 -8.78 -8.79
CA PRO A 252 -9.41 -8.52 -10.20
C PRO A 252 -7.96 -8.84 -10.60
N ALA A 253 -7.79 -9.58 -11.69
CA ALA A 253 -6.49 -9.84 -12.29
C ALA A 253 -6.05 -8.66 -13.18
N ASP A 254 -5.54 -7.60 -12.56
CA ASP A 254 -5.04 -6.38 -13.21
C ASP A 254 -4.03 -6.64 -14.36
N ILE A 255 -3.02 -7.49 -14.14
CA ILE A 255 -1.98 -7.84 -15.15
C ILE A 255 -2.59 -8.51 -16.39
N HIS A 256 -3.70 -9.22 -16.24
CA HIS A 256 -4.37 -9.96 -17.30
C HIS A 256 -5.60 -9.22 -17.85
N SER A 257 -5.92 -8.04 -17.32
CA SER A 257 -7.08 -7.26 -17.73
C SER A 257 -6.73 -6.30 -18.87
N PRO A 258 -7.33 -6.45 -20.07
CA PRO A 258 -7.19 -5.48 -21.15
C PRO A 258 -7.71 -4.09 -20.74
N VAL A 259 -8.73 -4.05 -19.88
CA VAL A 259 -9.28 -2.80 -19.34
C VAL A 259 -8.23 -2.09 -18.47
N ALA A 260 -7.53 -2.81 -17.59
CA ALA A 260 -6.46 -2.21 -16.79
C ALA A 260 -5.33 -1.62 -17.67
N LEU A 261 -4.95 -2.32 -18.74
CA LEU A 261 -3.98 -1.81 -19.73
C LEU A 261 -4.48 -0.56 -20.45
N TYR A 262 -5.76 -0.53 -20.83
CA TYR A 262 -6.39 0.65 -21.42
C TYR A 262 -6.32 1.85 -20.45
N PHE A 263 -6.64 1.63 -19.17
CA PHE A 263 -6.47 2.66 -18.13
C PHE A 263 -5.02 3.14 -18.01
N ALA A 264 -4.04 2.26 -18.19
CA ALA A 264 -2.61 2.59 -18.22
C ALA A 264 -2.15 3.28 -19.52
N GLY A 265 -3.06 3.54 -20.47
CA GLY A 265 -2.76 4.28 -21.70
C GLY A 265 -2.33 3.41 -22.88
N VAL A 266 -2.43 2.07 -22.77
CA VAL A 266 -2.22 1.18 -23.91
C VAL A 266 -3.37 1.39 -24.90
N LYS A 267 -3.02 1.68 -26.16
CA LYS A 267 -4.01 1.83 -27.23
C LYS A 267 -4.58 0.45 -27.56
N LEU A 268 -5.83 0.23 -27.15
CA LEU A 268 -6.57 -1.01 -27.39
C LEU A 268 -7.91 -0.67 -28.01
N ASP A 269 -8.34 -1.46 -28.98
CA ASP A 269 -9.72 -1.49 -29.44
C ASP A 269 -10.53 -2.30 -28.42
N LEU A 270 -11.36 -1.62 -27.63
CA LEU A 270 -12.15 -2.25 -26.58
C LEU A 270 -13.32 -3.06 -27.14
N ASP A 271 -13.76 -2.78 -28.37
CA ASP A 271 -14.83 -3.52 -29.04
C ASP A 271 -14.31 -4.81 -29.70
N ASN A 272 -13.00 -4.91 -29.92
CA ASN A 272 -12.36 -6.05 -30.59
C ASN A 272 -11.01 -6.42 -29.94
N ILE A 273 -11.06 -6.87 -28.67
CA ILE A 273 -9.86 -7.26 -27.93
C ILE A 273 -9.34 -8.62 -28.41
N GLN A 274 -8.18 -8.63 -29.04
CA GLN A 274 -7.47 -9.84 -29.46
C GLN A 274 -6.50 -10.27 -28.34
N ILE A 275 -6.97 -11.15 -27.44
CA ILE A 275 -6.22 -11.54 -26.21
C ILE A 275 -4.87 -12.19 -26.56
N GLU A 276 -4.84 -13.00 -27.63
CA GLU A 276 -3.66 -13.71 -28.11
C GLU A 276 -2.59 -12.77 -28.67
N GLN A 277 -2.99 -11.58 -29.10
CA GLN A 277 -2.10 -10.55 -29.66
C GLN A 277 -1.63 -9.56 -28.59
N LEU A 278 -2.05 -9.72 -27.32
CA LEU A 278 -1.56 -8.89 -26.24
C LEU A 278 -0.07 -9.16 -25.99
N MET A 279 0.61 -8.12 -25.51
CA MET A 279 2.01 -8.20 -25.07
C MET A 279 2.21 -9.32 -24.04
N THR A 280 3.45 -9.79 -23.88
CA THR A 280 3.80 -10.82 -22.90
C THR A 280 3.36 -10.46 -21.49
N THR A 281 3.12 -11.48 -20.63
CA THR A 281 2.73 -11.27 -19.23
C THR A 281 3.70 -10.36 -18.48
N TYR A 282 5.00 -10.49 -18.73
CA TYR A 282 6.03 -9.64 -18.15
C TYR A 282 5.84 -8.17 -18.56
N LYS A 283 5.66 -7.89 -19.85
CA LYS A 283 5.47 -6.52 -20.35
C LYS A 283 4.19 -5.89 -19.79
N ARG A 284 3.11 -6.67 -19.66
CA ARG A 284 1.88 -6.19 -19.02
C ARG A 284 2.09 -5.86 -17.54
N ALA A 285 2.80 -6.71 -16.81
CA ALA A 285 3.13 -6.45 -15.40
C ALA A 285 3.97 -5.18 -15.23
N GLU A 286 4.97 -4.96 -16.09
CA GLU A 286 5.78 -3.73 -16.11
C GLU A 286 4.93 -2.48 -16.34
N ILE A 287 4.00 -2.52 -17.31
CA ILE A 287 3.09 -1.39 -17.60
C ILE A 287 2.18 -1.11 -16.40
N ILE A 288 1.58 -2.14 -15.81
CA ILE A 288 0.68 -2.00 -14.66
C ILE A 288 1.42 -1.43 -13.44
N ALA A 289 2.62 -1.94 -13.15
CA ALA A 289 3.46 -1.43 -12.07
C ALA A 289 3.86 0.04 -12.27
N SER A 290 4.08 0.45 -13.52
CA SER A 290 4.45 1.83 -13.88
C SER A 290 3.28 2.83 -13.81
N HIS A 291 2.03 2.35 -13.73
CA HIS A 291 0.82 3.18 -13.71
C HIS A 291 -0.09 2.83 -12.52
N PRO A 292 0.34 3.12 -11.27
CA PRO A 292 -0.40 2.74 -10.07
C PRO A 292 -1.75 3.47 -9.93
N VAL A 293 -1.87 4.72 -10.38
CA VAL A 293 -3.13 5.47 -10.28
C VAL A 293 -4.13 4.97 -11.31
N ALA A 294 -3.69 4.68 -12.53
CA ALA A 294 -4.50 4.00 -13.53
C ALA A 294 -5.07 2.67 -13.02
N THR A 295 -4.21 1.83 -12.42
CA THR A 295 -4.60 0.53 -11.85
C THR A 295 -5.60 0.69 -10.70
N ALA A 296 -5.41 1.67 -9.83
CA ALA A 296 -6.35 1.99 -8.76
C ALA A 296 -7.71 2.48 -9.30
N LYS A 297 -7.73 3.27 -10.37
CA LYS A 297 -8.97 3.73 -11.04
C LYS A 297 -9.72 2.56 -11.68
N PHE A 298 -9.02 1.68 -12.38
CA PHE A 298 -9.59 0.44 -12.92
C PHE A 298 -10.25 -0.38 -11.81
N PHE A 299 -9.51 -0.66 -10.73
CA PHE A 299 -10.02 -1.40 -9.58
C PHE A 299 -11.27 -0.74 -8.99
N HIS A 300 -11.22 0.58 -8.75
CA HIS A 300 -12.34 1.32 -8.20
C HIS A 300 -13.58 1.25 -9.09
N LEU A 301 -13.42 1.45 -10.40
CA LEU A 301 -14.54 1.39 -11.35
C LEU A 301 -15.15 -0.02 -11.41
N LEU A 302 -14.31 -1.05 -11.54
CA LEU A 302 -14.77 -2.44 -11.62
C LEU A 302 -15.52 -2.84 -10.35
N ILE A 303 -14.95 -2.56 -9.18
CA ILE A 303 -15.55 -2.92 -7.90
C ILE A 303 -16.86 -2.16 -7.67
N THR A 304 -16.91 -0.85 -7.97
CA THR A 304 -18.13 -0.06 -7.81
C THR A 304 -19.24 -0.62 -8.70
N ASN A 305 -18.95 -0.94 -9.96
CA ASN A 305 -19.93 -1.58 -10.84
C ASN A 305 -20.40 -2.94 -10.33
N ILE A 306 -19.50 -3.81 -9.82
CA ILE A 306 -19.91 -5.10 -9.25
C ILE A 306 -20.82 -4.88 -8.03
N LEU A 307 -20.46 -3.95 -7.14
CA LEU A 307 -21.27 -3.65 -5.96
C LEU A 307 -22.66 -3.14 -6.35
N ASP A 308 -22.75 -2.18 -7.27
CA ASP A 308 -24.02 -1.55 -7.62
C ASP A 308 -24.92 -2.47 -8.48
N THR A 309 -24.34 -3.14 -9.47
CA THR A 309 -25.11 -3.91 -10.47
C THR A 309 -25.34 -5.36 -10.07
N MET A 310 -24.38 -6.01 -9.41
CA MET A 310 -24.49 -7.43 -9.09
C MET A 310 -24.90 -7.64 -7.64
N ILE A 311 -24.19 -7.00 -6.70
CA ILE A 311 -24.45 -7.18 -5.27
C ILE A 311 -25.78 -6.52 -4.91
N VAL A 312 -25.86 -5.19 -5.01
CA VAL A 312 -27.10 -4.44 -4.75
C VAL A 312 -28.20 -4.81 -5.75
N GLY A 313 -27.84 -5.12 -7.01
CA GLY A 313 -28.78 -5.62 -8.02
C GLY A 313 -29.34 -7.03 -7.76
N GLY A 314 -28.86 -7.74 -6.73
CA GLY A 314 -29.53 -8.93 -6.20
C GLY A 314 -29.10 -10.26 -6.82
N VAL A 315 -27.94 -10.33 -7.48
CA VAL A 315 -27.37 -11.60 -8.00
C VAL A 315 -27.23 -12.65 -6.90
N LEU A 316 -26.93 -12.23 -5.67
CA LEU A 316 -26.82 -13.11 -4.49
C LEU A 316 -28.14 -13.23 -3.70
N GLY A 317 -29.24 -12.69 -4.23
CA GLY A 317 -30.50 -12.49 -3.52
C GLY A 317 -30.59 -11.11 -2.87
N PRO A 318 -31.74 -10.77 -2.23
CA PRO A 318 -31.93 -9.47 -1.59
C PRO A 318 -30.94 -9.26 -0.44
N ILE A 319 -30.39 -8.05 -0.32
CA ILE A 319 -29.33 -7.72 0.64
C ILE A 319 -29.82 -6.72 1.67
N LYS A 320 -29.59 -7.02 2.96
CA LYS A 320 -29.83 -6.10 4.09
C LYS A 320 -28.69 -5.10 4.26
N ALA A 321 -27.45 -5.59 4.18
CA ALA A 321 -26.25 -4.79 4.39
C ALA A 321 -25.02 -5.47 3.76
N TYR A 322 -23.98 -4.69 3.49
CA TYR A 322 -22.65 -5.20 3.21
C TYR A 322 -21.59 -4.30 3.85
N PHE A 323 -20.41 -4.86 4.09
CA PHE A 323 -19.24 -4.14 4.59
C PHE A 323 -18.00 -4.59 3.83
N GLY A 324 -17.29 -3.64 3.22
CA GLY A 324 -16.12 -3.91 2.38
C GLY A 324 -14.83 -3.28 2.91
N THR A 325 -13.72 -4.00 2.81
CA THR A 325 -12.37 -3.49 3.09
C THR A 325 -11.42 -3.82 1.95
N VAL A 326 -10.73 -2.79 1.45
CA VAL A 326 -9.72 -2.94 0.40
C VAL A 326 -8.37 -3.25 1.04
N GLU A 327 -7.70 -4.26 0.51
CA GLU A 327 -6.36 -4.66 0.91
C GLU A 327 -5.46 -4.86 -0.32
N ASN A 328 -4.15 -4.91 -0.09
CA ASN A 328 -3.18 -5.24 -1.13
C ASN A 328 -2.81 -6.72 -1.00
N GLN A 329 -2.73 -7.42 -2.12
CA GLN A 329 -2.26 -8.80 -2.17
C GLN A 329 -0.75 -8.88 -2.01
N GLY A 330 -0.24 -10.10 -1.77
CA GLY A 330 1.21 -10.36 -1.73
C GLY A 330 1.94 -9.95 -3.02
N ARG A 331 1.22 -9.85 -4.15
CA ARG A 331 1.73 -9.36 -5.45
C ARG A 331 1.53 -7.85 -5.69
N GLY A 332 0.99 -7.11 -4.73
CA GLY A 332 0.78 -5.66 -4.80
C GLY A 332 -0.59 -5.20 -5.35
N SER A 333 -1.32 -6.05 -6.07
CA SER A 333 -2.66 -5.73 -6.61
C SER A 333 -3.70 -5.51 -5.51
N LEU A 334 -4.71 -4.68 -5.80
CA LEU A 334 -5.83 -4.42 -4.89
C LEU A 334 -6.86 -5.56 -4.95
N HIS A 335 -7.40 -5.94 -3.79
CA HIS A 335 -8.59 -6.79 -3.70
C HIS A 335 -9.54 -6.29 -2.61
N LEU A 336 -10.80 -6.68 -2.73
CA LEU A 336 -11.84 -6.31 -1.78
C LEU A 336 -12.31 -7.53 -1.01
N HIS A 337 -12.23 -7.48 0.32
CA HIS A 337 -12.96 -8.40 1.19
C HIS A 337 -14.33 -7.81 1.54
N LEU A 338 -15.38 -8.63 1.41
CA LEU A 338 -16.77 -8.27 1.65
C LEU A 338 -17.40 -9.23 2.65
N LEU A 339 -18.13 -8.65 3.61
CA LEU A 339 -19.13 -9.34 4.40
C LEU A 339 -20.50 -8.88 3.91
N ILE A 340 -21.38 -9.82 3.60
CA ILE A 340 -22.72 -9.55 3.05
C ILE A 340 -23.78 -10.21 3.93
N TRP A 341 -24.82 -9.45 4.29
CA TRP A 341 -26.00 -9.90 5.00
C TRP A 341 -27.16 -9.99 4.02
N LEU A 342 -27.60 -11.21 3.74
CA LEU A 342 -28.77 -11.44 2.92
C LEU A 342 -30.05 -11.18 3.71
N ASP A 343 -31.11 -10.75 3.03
CA ASP A 343 -32.43 -10.64 3.62
C ASP A 343 -33.12 -12.00 3.70
N HIS A 344 -32.68 -12.81 4.67
CA HIS A 344 -33.37 -14.03 5.06
C HIS A 344 -33.51 -14.11 6.57
N GLU A 345 -34.46 -14.93 7.03
CA GLU A 345 -34.67 -15.20 8.46
C GLU A 345 -33.89 -16.43 8.95
N PHE A 346 -33.19 -17.12 8.05
CA PHE A 346 -32.50 -18.36 8.34
C PHE A 346 -31.33 -18.19 9.31
N LYS A 347 -31.40 -18.83 10.48
CA LYS A 347 -30.35 -18.85 11.50
C LYS A 347 -29.49 -20.11 11.37
N PRO A 348 -28.25 -20.11 11.89
CA PRO A 348 -27.43 -21.33 11.93
C PRO A 348 -28.11 -22.51 12.65
N SER A 349 -28.96 -22.24 13.64
CA SER A 349 -29.79 -23.25 14.30
C SER A 349 -30.76 -23.93 13.34
N ASP A 350 -31.37 -23.13 12.46
CA ASP A 350 -32.38 -23.59 11.51
C ASP A 350 -31.72 -24.46 10.43
N LEU A 351 -30.49 -24.12 10.03
CA LEU A 351 -29.69 -24.98 9.17
C LEU A 351 -29.40 -26.33 9.83
N LYS A 352 -28.98 -26.32 11.11
CA LYS A 352 -28.68 -27.55 11.86
C LYS A 352 -29.91 -28.46 11.98
N GLU A 353 -31.08 -27.87 12.18
CA GLU A 353 -32.35 -28.60 12.24
C GLU A 353 -32.79 -29.13 10.87
N LYS A 354 -32.77 -28.28 9.83
CA LYS A 354 -33.16 -28.68 8.47
C LYS A 354 -32.24 -29.74 7.87
N ILE A 355 -30.94 -29.71 8.20
CA ILE A 355 -30.00 -30.77 7.81
C ILE A 355 -30.40 -32.13 8.39
N GLN A 356 -31.26 -32.23 9.41
CA GLN A 356 -31.76 -33.56 9.85
C GLN A 356 -32.72 -34.19 8.82
N ASN A 357 -33.37 -33.38 7.98
CA ASN A 357 -34.26 -33.87 6.92
C ASN A 357 -33.45 -34.35 5.70
N ALA A 358 -33.68 -35.58 5.26
CA ALA A 358 -32.95 -36.20 4.15
C ALA A 358 -33.18 -35.49 2.81
N ASP A 359 -34.41 -35.10 2.48
CA ASP A 359 -34.74 -34.40 1.23
C ASP A 359 -34.05 -33.03 1.18
N PHE A 360 -34.04 -32.29 2.30
CA PHE A 360 -33.33 -31.02 2.39
C PHE A 360 -31.82 -31.19 2.19
N ARG A 361 -31.20 -32.22 2.81
CA ARG A 361 -29.77 -32.50 2.64
C ARG A 361 -29.41 -32.79 1.18
N GLU A 362 -30.18 -33.63 0.49
CA GLU A 362 -29.89 -33.97 -0.89
C GLU A 362 -30.05 -32.75 -1.81
N LYS A 363 -31.07 -31.91 -1.59
CA LYS A 363 -31.22 -30.63 -2.29
C LYS A 363 -30.07 -29.65 -2.02
N LEU A 364 -29.63 -29.56 -0.76
CA LEU A 364 -28.50 -28.71 -0.39
C LEU A 364 -27.20 -29.19 -1.05
N LYS A 365 -26.95 -30.50 -1.10
CA LYS A 365 -25.80 -31.07 -1.82
C LYS A 365 -25.86 -30.73 -3.31
N ALA A 366 -26.99 -30.99 -3.96
CA ALA A 366 -27.17 -30.68 -5.38
C ALA A 366 -26.95 -29.19 -5.67
N TYR A 367 -27.44 -28.31 -4.80
CA TYR A 367 -27.15 -26.87 -4.90
C TYR A 367 -25.65 -26.58 -4.75
N LEU A 368 -24.99 -27.11 -3.73
CA LEU A 368 -23.55 -26.91 -3.52
C LEU A 368 -22.71 -27.45 -4.68
N GLU A 369 -23.06 -28.61 -5.24
CA GLU A 369 -22.41 -29.20 -6.41
C GLU A 369 -22.62 -28.35 -7.68
N ASP A 370 -23.73 -27.64 -7.80
CA ASP A 370 -23.97 -26.72 -8.92
C ASP A 370 -23.18 -25.40 -8.79
N ILE A 371 -23.04 -24.87 -7.56
CA ILE A 371 -22.39 -23.56 -7.33
C ILE A 371 -20.90 -23.64 -7.02
N ILE A 372 -20.41 -24.74 -6.45
CA ILE A 372 -18.99 -24.97 -6.19
C ILE A 372 -18.40 -25.61 -7.45
N LYS A 373 -17.91 -24.75 -8.35
CA LYS A 373 -17.15 -25.18 -9.53
C LYS A 373 -15.69 -24.83 -9.33
N GLU A 374 -14.84 -25.85 -9.39
CA GLU A 374 -13.41 -25.68 -9.57
C GLU A 374 -13.10 -25.97 -11.03
N ASP A 375 -12.97 -24.92 -11.83
CA ASP A 375 -12.56 -25.05 -13.22
C ASP A 375 -11.03 -24.95 -13.31
N LEU A 376 -10.38 -26.10 -13.40
CA LEU A 376 -8.97 -26.24 -13.79
C LEU A 376 -8.83 -26.63 -15.28
N ASP A 377 -9.94 -26.77 -16.01
CA ASP A 377 -9.95 -27.47 -17.28
C ASP A 377 -9.31 -26.67 -18.41
N GLU A 378 -9.29 -25.34 -18.34
CA GLU A 378 -8.50 -24.50 -19.27
C GLU A 378 -6.98 -24.73 -19.15
N PHE A 379 -6.49 -25.36 -18.08
CA PHE A 379 -5.07 -25.66 -17.89
C PHE A 379 -4.68 -27.11 -18.21
N LYS A 380 -5.63 -28.02 -18.39
CA LYS A 380 -5.34 -29.44 -18.71
C LYS A 380 -4.69 -29.61 -20.10
N GLY A 381 -4.94 -28.69 -21.03
CA GLY A 381 -4.41 -28.74 -22.40
C GLY A 381 -3.00 -28.14 -22.62
N LYS A 382 -2.38 -27.49 -21.62
CA LYS A 382 -1.11 -26.74 -21.81
C LYS A 382 0.13 -27.34 -21.14
N ARG A 383 0.05 -28.58 -20.63
CA ARG A 383 1.21 -29.33 -20.13
C ARG A 383 1.28 -30.74 -20.71
N THR A 384 1.48 -30.83 -22.02
CA THR A 384 2.22 -31.95 -22.60
C THR A 384 3.54 -31.40 -23.12
N VAL A 385 4.49 -31.20 -22.19
CA VAL A 385 5.90 -31.26 -22.57
C VAL A 385 6.19 -32.75 -22.70
N GLU A 386 6.14 -33.27 -23.92
CA GLU A 386 6.75 -34.55 -24.22
C GLU A 386 8.25 -34.40 -23.92
N ASN A 387 8.70 -34.96 -22.80
CA ASN A 387 10.12 -35.19 -22.57
C ASN A 387 10.39 -36.64 -23.03
N PRO A 388 11.16 -36.88 -24.12
CA PRO A 388 11.28 -38.20 -24.72
C PRO A 388 12.05 -39.23 -23.87
N ASP A 389 12.62 -38.86 -22.73
CA ASP A 389 13.39 -39.78 -21.90
C ASP A 389 13.34 -39.36 -20.42
N SER A 390 12.58 -40.07 -19.59
CA SER A 390 13.02 -40.57 -18.27
C SER A 390 11.86 -41.11 -17.42
N THR A 391 11.96 -42.39 -17.15
CA THR A 391 11.27 -43.11 -16.09
C THR A 391 11.58 -42.47 -14.73
N LYS A 392 10.61 -41.81 -14.09
CA LYS A 392 10.47 -41.70 -12.62
C LYS A 392 9.15 -41.01 -12.24
N ILE A 393 8.24 -41.81 -11.68
CA ILE A 393 7.00 -41.37 -11.05
C ILE A 393 7.36 -40.70 -9.72
N PHE A 394 7.03 -39.42 -9.56
CA PHE A 394 6.93 -38.78 -8.25
C PHE A 394 5.46 -38.42 -8.00
N ASN A 395 4.79 -39.25 -7.18
CA ASN A 395 3.54 -38.88 -6.53
C ASN A 395 3.84 -37.87 -5.44
N LEU A 396 3.25 -36.68 -5.51
CA LEU A 396 3.30 -35.68 -4.45
C LEU A 396 1.92 -35.09 -4.26
N PHE A 397 1.09 -35.80 -3.49
CA PHE A 397 0.08 -35.27 -2.56
C PHE A 397 -0.40 -36.44 -1.67
N PRO A 398 -0.22 -36.40 -0.34
CA PRO A 398 -1.16 -37.02 0.58
C PRO A 398 -2.13 -35.97 1.12
N MET A 399 -3.32 -36.46 1.53
CA MET A 399 -4.50 -35.76 2.06
C MET A 399 -4.26 -34.54 2.93
#